data_AF-A0A158E6M7-F1
#
_entry.id   AF-A0A158E6M7-F1
#
_cell.length_a   1.000
_cell.length_b   1.000
_cell.length_c   1.000
_cell.angle_alpha   90.00
_cell.angle_beta   90.00
_cell.angle_gamma   90.00
#
_symmetry.space_group_name_H-M   'P 1'
#
loop_
_entity.id
_entity.type
_entity.pdbx_description
1 polymer ?
#
loop_
_entity_poly.entity_id
_entity_poly.type
_entity_poly.pdbx_seq_one_letter_code
_entity_poly.pdbx_strand_id
1 'polypeptide(L)' 'MTQPKPNNTASFPHGLFCRACGWPVLHVCCNDGMAKTEPYASADYWGYCSNKTCEHHAGEEWWMEDPEFSFRAPTDT' A
#
# COMPACT_ATOMS: atom_id res chain seq x y z
N MET A 1 -3.71 8.07 -28.76
CA MET A 1 -3.23 8.97 -27.69
C MET A 1 -3.71 8.40 -26.38
N THR A 2 -2.83 8.19 -25.41
CA THR A 2 -3.19 7.70 -24.08
C THR A 2 -3.79 8.86 -23.27
N GLN A 3 -4.97 8.66 -22.67
CA GLN A 3 -5.53 9.64 -21.74
C GLN A 3 -4.91 9.48 -20.36
N PRO A 4 -4.67 10.57 -19.61
CA PRO A 4 -4.23 10.48 -18.22
C PRO A 4 -5.27 9.77 -17.36
N LYS A 5 -4.80 8.96 -16.41
CA LYS A 5 -5.63 8.25 -15.43
C LYS A 5 -5.96 9.16 -14.24
N PRO A 6 -6.98 8.83 -13.42
CA PRO A 6 -7.31 9.59 -12.22
C PRO A 6 -6.11 9.72 -11.26
N ASN A 7 -6.00 10.87 -10.60
CA ASN A 7 -5.06 11.09 -9.50
C ASN A 7 -5.61 10.47 -8.20
N ASN A 8 -4.84 10.58 -7.10
CA ASN A 8 -5.22 10.13 -5.75
C ASN A 8 -5.46 8.61 -5.63
N THR A 9 -4.78 7.82 -6.47
CA THR A 9 -4.79 6.34 -6.40
C THR A 9 -3.69 5.77 -5.50
N ALA A 10 -2.87 6.63 -4.90
CA ALA A 10 -1.84 6.27 -3.94
C ALA A 10 -1.76 7.32 -2.82
N SER A 11 -1.55 6.88 -1.58
CA SER A 11 -1.40 7.76 -0.42
C SER A 11 -0.49 7.15 0.65
N PHE A 12 -0.07 7.98 1.61
CA PHE A 12 0.55 7.54 2.86
C PHE A 12 -0.45 7.71 4.00
N PRO A 13 -1.03 6.61 4.51
CA PRO A 13 -1.93 6.69 5.65
C PRO A 13 -1.21 7.24 6.88
N HIS A 14 -1.89 8.11 7.61
CA HIS A 14 -1.30 8.82 8.72
C HIS A 14 -0.81 7.86 9.81
N GLY A 15 0.46 7.98 10.18
CA GLY A 15 1.06 7.21 11.26
C GLY A 15 1.27 5.72 10.97
N LEU A 16 1.21 5.25 9.72
CA LEU A 16 1.42 3.83 9.40
C LEU A 16 2.83 3.54 8.86
N PHE A 17 3.52 2.59 9.50
CA PHE A 17 4.92 2.28 9.25
C PHE A 17 5.16 0.77 9.14
N CYS A 18 6.21 0.38 8.42
CA CYS A 18 6.62 -1.01 8.25
C CYS A 18 7.33 -1.53 9.51
N ARG A 19 6.91 -2.69 10.04
CA ARG A 19 7.50 -3.34 11.22
C ARG A 19 8.97 -3.72 11.04
N ALA A 20 9.40 -4.06 9.82
CA ALA A 20 10.77 -4.50 9.56
C ALA A 20 11.80 -3.35 9.51
N CYS A 21 11.41 -2.18 9.02
CA CYS A 21 12.38 -1.11 8.75
C CYS A 21 11.94 0.31 9.16
N GLY A 22 10.73 0.47 9.71
CA GLY A 22 10.22 1.75 10.19
C GLY A 22 9.84 2.77 9.10
N TRP A 23 10.05 2.46 7.82
CA TRP A 23 9.64 3.35 6.72
C TRP A 23 8.12 3.37 6.54
N PRO A 24 7.54 4.48 6.05
CA PRO A 24 6.10 4.59 5.81
C PRO A 24 5.57 3.51 4.88
N VAL A 25 4.31 3.13 5.09
CA VAL A 25 3.57 2.23 4.19
C VAL A 25 2.77 3.04 3.17
N LEU A 26 2.91 2.69 1.90
CA LEU A 26 2.11 3.21 0.79
C LEU A 26 0.81 2.42 0.68
N HIS A 27 -0.32 3.11 0.57
CA HIS A 27 -1.62 2.56 0.27
C HIS A 27 -1.97 2.88 -1.19
N VAL A 28 -2.13 1.87 -2.04
CA VAL A 28 -2.31 2.05 -3.49
C VAL A 28 -3.52 1.27 -3.98
N CYS A 29 -4.36 1.87 -4.82
CA CYS A 29 -5.49 1.20 -5.44
C CYS A 29 -5.03 0.16 -6.46
N CYS A 30 -5.57 -1.06 -6.36
CA CYS A 30 -5.45 -2.10 -7.38
C CYS A 30 -6.22 -1.66 -8.63
N ASN A 31 -5.55 -0.93 -9.52
CA ASN A 31 -6.16 -0.38 -10.74
C ASN A 31 -5.90 -1.26 -11.98
N ASP A 32 -6.50 -0.87 -13.11
CA ASP A 32 -6.25 -1.39 -14.47
C ASP A 32 -5.82 -2.86 -14.56
N GLY A 33 -4.51 -3.11 -14.76
CA GLY A 33 -3.97 -4.46 -14.95
C GLY A 33 -3.84 -5.25 -13.65
N MET A 34 -3.62 -4.56 -12.53
CA MET A 34 -3.51 -5.18 -11.21
C MET A 34 -4.85 -5.78 -10.80
N ALA A 35 -5.95 -5.04 -10.99
CA ALA A 35 -7.32 -5.53 -10.73
C ALA A 35 -7.73 -6.80 -11.54
N LYS A 36 -6.93 -7.19 -12.54
CA LYS A 36 -7.20 -8.36 -13.41
C LYS A 36 -6.15 -9.46 -13.28
N THR A 37 -5.22 -9.32 -12.35
CA THR A 37 -4.06 -10.21 -12.21
C THR A 37 -4.02 -10.72 -10.78
N GLU A 38 -4.03 -12.05 -10.60
CA GLU A 38 -3.81 -12.67 -9.30
C GLU A 38 -2.38 -12.40 -8.80
N PRO A 39 -2.17 -12.20 -7.49
CA PRO A 39 -3.15 -12.26 -6.40
C PRO A 39 -3.93 -10.95 -6.19
N TYR A 40 -3.70 -9.93 -7.00
CA TYR A 40 -4.22 -8.58 -6.73
C TYR A 40 -5.69 -8.39 -7.09
N ALA A 41 -6.27 -9.28 -7.90
CA ALA A 41 -7.64 -9.19 -8.39
C ALA A 41 -8.70 -9.38 -7.29
N SER A 42 -8.32 -9.98 -6.16
CA SER A 42 -9.16 -10.08 -4.97
C SER A 42 -9.31 -8.71 -4.27
N ALA A 43 -8.24 -7.93 -4.17
CA ALA A 43 -8.15 -6.77 -3.28
C ALA A 43 -8.42 -5.43 -3.99
N ASP A 44 -9.13 -4.52 -3.31
CA ASP A 44 -9.35 -3.15 -3.80
C ASP A 44 -8.08 -2.29 -3.69
N TYR A 45 -7.24 -2.58 -2.68
CA TYR A 45 -6.02 -1.85 -2.37
C TYR A 45 -4.86 -2.78 -2.01
N TRP A 46 -3.65 -2.25 -2.13
CA TRP A 46 -2.40 -2.93 -1.84
C TRP A 46 -1.47 -2.05 -1.03
N GLY A 47 -0.88 -2.63 0.01
CA GLY A 47 0.06 -1.98 0.90
C GLY A 47 1.50 -2.30 0.54
N TYR A 48 2.36 -1.29 0.39
CA TYR A 48 3.79 -1.51 0.15
C TYR A 48 4.64 -0.80 1.19
N CYS A 49 5.74 -1.41 1.63
CA CYS A 49 6.79 -0.64 2.28
C CYS A 49 7.41 0.34 1.26
N SER A 50 7.51 1.62 1.63
CA SER A 50 8.12 2.66 0.77
C SER A 50 9.64 2.51 0.59
N ASN A 51 10.29 1.70 1.43
CA ASN A 51 11.69 1.31 1.26
C ASN A 51 11.80 0.18 0.23
N LYS A 52 12.35 0.50 -0.95
CA LYS A 52 12.50 -0.43 -2.09
C LYS A 52 13.35 -1.66 -1.82
N THR A 53 14.19 -1.65 -0.78
CA THR A 53 15.03 -2.79 -0.41
C THR A 53 14.46 -3.60 0.76
N CYS A 54 13.30 -3.23 1.30
CA CYS A 54 12.63 -3.96 2.37
C CYS A 54 11.96 -5.22 1.81
N GLU A 55 11.93 -6.30 2.58
CA GLU A 55 11.22 -7.53 2.24
C GLU A 55 9.72 -7.30 1.97
N HIS A 56 9.11 -6.36 2.69
CA HIS A 56 7.70 -5.95 2.51
C HIS A 56 7.50 -4.97 1.34
N HIS A 57 8.48 -4.77 0.45
CA HIS A 57 8.30 -3.97 -0.75
C HIS A 57 7.48 -4.70 -1.83
N ALA A 58 7.38 -6.04 -1.77
CA ALA A 58 6.42 -6.79 -2.58
C ALA A 58 4.96 -6.45 -2.20
N GLY A 59 4.77 -6.06 -0.93
CA GLY A 59 3.49 -5.64 -0.39
C GLY A 59 2.50 -6.76 -0.13
N GLU A 60 1.35 -6.39 0.40
CA GLU A 60 0.25 -7.28 0.78
C GLU A 60 -1.10 -6.65 0.42
N GLU A 61 -2.14 -7.47 0.33
CA GLU A 61 -3.52 -7.02 0.19
C GLU A 61 -3.90 -6.05 1.33
N TRP A 62 -4.69 -5.03 1.01
CA TRP A 62 -5.22 -4.09 2.00
C TRP A 62 -6.74 -4.06 1.93
N TRP A 63 -7.37 -4.52 3.01
CA TRP A 63 -8.82 -4.68 3.14
C TRP A 63 -9.41 -3.66 4.14
N MET A 64 -10.22 -4.14 5.09
CA MET A 64 -10.74 -3.34 6.21
C MET A 64 -9.70 -3.08 7.31
N GLU A 65 -8.62 -3.86 7.32
CA GLU A 65 -7.54 -3.79 8.31
C GLU A 65 -6.22 -3.39 7.64
N ASP A 66 -5.32 -2.79 8.42
CA ASP A 66 -3.97 -2.46 7.97
C ASP A 66 -3.17 -3.76 7.66
N PRO A 67 -2.22 -3.75 6.71
CA PRO A 67 -1.41 -4.93 6.40
C PRO A 67 -0.66 -5.47 7.62
N GLU A 68 -0.49 -6.79 7.72
CA GLU A 68 0.10 -7.43 8.91
C GLU A 68 1.52 -6.93 9.19
N PHE A 69 2.29 -6.66 8.13
CA PHE A 69 3.65 -6.11 8.21
C PHE A 69 3.72 -4.67 8.76
N SER A 70 2.59 -4.03 9.06
CA SER A 70 2.53 -2.62 9.42
C SER A 70 2.13 -2.39 10.87
N PHE A 71 2.53 -1.24 11.43
CA PHE A 71 2.13 -0.78 12.75
C PHE A 71 1.77 0.71 12.72
N ARG A 72 0.83 1.11 13.59
CA ARG A 72 0.50 2.52 13.82
C ARG A 72 1.42 3.09 14.89
N ALA A 73 2.20 4.13 14.56
CA ALA A 73 2.89 4.90 15.57
C ALA A 73 1.89 5.85 16.26
N PRO A 74 2.07 6.15 17.56
CA PRO A 74 1.28 7.17 18.23
C PRO A 74 1.37 8.48 17.44
N THR A 75 0.24 9.12 17.21
CA THR A 75 0.24 10.50 16.73
C THR A 75 0.66 11.36 17.90
N ASP A 76 1.79 12.08 17.80
CA ASP A 76 2.08 13.17 18.73
C ASP A 76 0.86 14.13 18.70
N THR A 77 0.08 14.12 19.78
CA THR A 77 -1.11 14.97 19.98
C THR A 77 -0.69 16.40 20.30
#